data_AF-A0A520KSG3-F1
#
_entry.id   AF-A0A520KSG3-F1
#
_cell.length_a   1.000
_cell.length_b   1.000
_cell.length_c   1.000
_cell.angle_alpha   90.00
_cell.angle_beta   90.00
_cell.angle_gamma   90.00
#
_symmetry.space_group_name_H-M   'P 1'
#
loop_
_entity.id
_entity.type
_entity.pdbx_description
1 polymer ?
#
loop_
_entity_poly.entity_id
_entity_poly.type
_entity_poly.pdbx_seq_one_letter_code
_entity_poly.pdbx_strand_id
1 'polypeptide(L)'
;MIVRIMTDHQYEVDDSLLEELNEIDNRIVSLVEKDDESFIDDLKKLIKIVKERGKILDDSLLKNSDIIIPPEDIRLDEAKKIFMGEGIFPD
;
A
#
# COMPACT_ATOMS: atom_id res chain seq x y z
N MET A 1 8.97 -9.67 -0.78
CA MET A 1 7.55 -9.77 -0.36
C MET A 1 6.63 -9.56 -1.56
N ILE A 2 5.44 -10.17 -1.60
CA ILE A 2 4.47 -9.98 -2.70
C ILE A 2 3.38 -8.98 -2.29
N VAL A 3 3.30 -7.88 -3.04
CA VAL A 3 2.33 -6.81 -2.84
C VAL A 3 1.36 -6.77 -4.01
N ARG A 4 0.05 -6.73 -3.73
CA ARG A 4 -0.99 -6.58 -4.74
C ARG A 4 -1.66 -5.23 -4.64
N ILE A 5 -1.81 -4.54 -5.75
CA ILE A 5 -2.67 -3.36 -5.84
C ILE A 5 -4.04 -3.83 -6.32
N MET A 6 -5.13 -3.50 -5.60
CA MET A 6 -6.46 -4.06 -5.89
C MET A 6 -6.94 -3.88 -7.34
N THR A 7 -6.57 -2.77 -7.97
CA THR A 7 -6.95 -2.40 -9.33
C THR A 7 -5.86 -2.66 -10.38
N ASP A 8 -4.78 -3.38 -10.01
CA ASP A 8 -3.59 -3.59 -10.85
C ASP A 8 -3.00 -5.01 -10.66
N HIS A 9 -1.73 -5.19 -11.03
CA HIS A 9 -0.97 -6.43 -10.98
C HIS A 9 -0.40 -6.72 -9.57
N GLN A 10 0.26 -7.87 -9.45
CA GLN A 10 1.13 -8.18 -8.32
C GLN A 10 2.54 -7.64 -8.58
N TYR A 11 3.20 -7.23 -7.50
CA TYR A 11 4.55 -6.70 -7.50
C TYR A 11 5.37 -7.44 -6.45
N GLU A 12 6.58 -7.83 -6.83
CA GLU A 12 7.59 -8.31 -5.90
C GLU A 12 8.40 -7.10 -5.43
N VAL A 13 8.43 -6.90 -4.11
CA VAL A 13 9.19 -5.83 -3.44
C VAL A 13 10.31 -6.43 -2.60
N ASP A 14 11.49 -5.86 -2.71
CA ASP A 14 12.65 -6.21 -1.88
C ASP A 14 12.60 -5.50 -0.52
N ASP A 15 13.36 -5.98 0.47
CA ASP A 15 13.34 -5.47 1.85
C ASP A 15 13.65 -3.97 1.94
N SER A 16 14.59 -3.46 1.14
CA SER A 16 14.91 -2.02 1.11
C SER A 16 13.76 -1.16 0.58
N LEU A 17 12.94 -1.69 -0.33
CA LEU A 17 11.75 -1.01 -0.81
C LEU A 17 10.62 -1.12 0.23
N LEU A 18 10.55 -2.26 0.93
CA LEU A 18 9.58 -2.49 1.99
C LEU A 18 9.71 -1.47 3.12
N GLU A 19 10.93 -1.18 3.58
CA GLU A 19 11.18 -0.16 4.61
C GLU A 19 10.62 1.22 4.20
N GLU A 20 10.86 1.64 2.97
CA GLU A 20 10.36 2.93 2.45
C GLU A 20 8.84 2.94 2.30
N LEU A 21 8.23 1.81 1.91
CA LEU A 21 6.78 1.68 1.83
C LEU A 21 6.15 1.72 3.24
N ASN A 22 6.78 1.08 4.22
CA ASN A 22 6.35 1.10 5.62
C ASN A 22 6.38 2.53 6.21
N GLU A 23 7.39 3.33 5.87
CA GLU A 23 7.44 4.74 6.30
C GLU A 23 6.26 5.56 5.75
N ILE A 24 5.86 5.32 4.50
CA ILE A 24 4.72 6.03 3.89
C ILE A 24 3.41 5.50 4.48
N ASP A 25 3.31 4.19 4.71
CA ASP A 25 2.15 3.54 5.33
C ASP A 25 1.89 4.09 6.74
N ASN A 26 2.92 4.17 7.58
CA ASN A 26 2.83 4.77 8.90
C ASN A 26 2.36 6.24 8.87
N ARG A 27 2.71 6.99 7.82
CA ARG A 27 2.18 8.35 7.62
C ARG A 27 0.71 8.34 7.25
N ILE A 28 0.28 7.41 6.38
CA ILE A 28 -1.14 7.20 6.04
C ILE A 28 -1.94 6.86 7.30
N VAL A 29 -1.47 5.92 8.12
CA VAL A 29 -2.07 5.57 9.42
C VAL A 29 -2.31 6.81 10.26
N SER A 30 -1.27 7.61 10.52
CA SER A 30 -1.38 8.84 11.33
C SER A 30 -2.38 9.86 10.74
N LEU A 31 -2.49 9.96 9.41
CA LEU A 31 -3.43 10.89 8.75
C LEU A 31 -4.86 10.38 8.86
N VAL A 32 -5.07 9.10 8.58
CA VAL A 32 -6.36 8.42 8.66
C VAL A 32 -6.92 8.44 10.10
N GLU A 33 -6.07 8.26 11.11
CA GLU A 33 -6.44 8.38 12.53
C GLU A 33 -6.91 9.80 12.91
N LYS A 34 -6.44 10.82 12.20
CA LYS A 34 -6.81 12.23 12.41
C LYS A 34 -7.97 12.69 11.54
N ASP A 35 -8.62 11.79 10.79
CA ASP A 35 -9.62 12.13 9.78
C ASP A 35 -9.09 13.09 8.69
N ASP A 36 -7.78 13.05 8.41
CA ASP A 36 -7.15 13.95 7.44
C ASP A 36 -7.16 13.33 6.04
N GLU A 37 -7.99 13.87 5.14
CA GLU A 37 -8.15 13.39 3.75
C GLU A 37 -6.88 13.51 2.90
N SER A 38 -5.84 14.23 3.35
CA SER A 38 -4.54 14.28 2.66
C SER A 38 -3.80 12.93 2.64
N PHE A 39 -4.26 11.92 3.40
CA PHE A 39 -3.74 10.55 3.31
C PHE A 39 -3.77 9.98 1.88
N ILE A 40 -4.70 10.45 1.05
CA ILE A 40 -4.82 10.04 -0.36
C ILE A 40 -3.57 10.40 -1.17
N ASP A 41 -2.92 11.53 -0.88
CA ASP A 41 -1.70 11.93 -1.58
C ASP A 41 -0.54 10.97 -1.25
N ASP A 42 -0.46 10.53 0.01
CA ASP A 42 0.53 9.54 0.44
C ASP A 42 0.21 8.14 -0.09
N LEU A 43 -1.07 7.74 -0.15
CA LEU A 43 -1.49 6.48 -0.78
C LEU A 43 -1.12 6.45 -2.26
N LYS A 44 -1.36 7.54 -2.99
CA LYS A 44 -0.96 7.67 -4.41
C LYS A 44 0.55 7.56 -4.57
N LYS A 45 1.31 8.19 -3.66
CA LYS A 45 2.77 8.10 -3.65
C LYS A 45 3.24 6.66 -3.40
N LEU A 46 2.63 5.97 -2.43
CA LEU A 46 2.91 4.57 -2.11
C LEU A 46 2.68 3.68 -3.33
N ILE A 47 1.50 3.77 -3.95
CA ILE A 47 1.15 3.03 -5.18
C ILE A 47 2.15 3.31 -6.29
N LYS A 48 2.52 4.58 -6.49
CA LYS A 48 3.49 4.98 -7.52
C LYS A 48 4.86 4.33 -7.30
N ILE A 49 5.36 4.34 -6.07
CA ILE A 49 6.66 3.73 -5.73
C ILE A 49 6.65 2.22 -5.99
N VAL A 50 5.59 1.53 -5.60
CA VAL A 50 5.42 0.09 -5.90
C VAL A 50 5.44 -0.16 -7.41
N LYS A 51 4.77 0.68 -8.19
CA LYS A 51 4.73 0.55 -9.66
C LYS A 51 6.07 0.85 -10.33
N GLU A 52 6.81 1.84 -9.85
CA GLU A 52 8.07 2.28 -10.45
C GLU A 52 9.27 1.41 -10.06
N ARG A 53 9.28 0.90 -8.83
CA ARG A 53 10.44 0.20 -8.25
C ARG A 53 10.17 -1.26 -7.92
N GLY A 54 8.91 -1.65 -7.76
CA GLY A 54 8.54 -3.05 -7.61
C GLY A 54 8.68 -3.80 -8.94
N LYS A 55 8.97 -5.08 -8.84
CA LYS A 55 9.06 -5.96 -10.01
C LYS A 55 7.67 -6.51 -10.32
N ILE A 56 7.09 -6.10 -11.45
CA ILE A 56 5.79 -6.61 -11.91
C ILE A 56 5.84 -8.14 -12.09
N LEU A 57 4.83 -8.81 -11.55
CA LEU A 57 4.62 -10.24 -11.70
C LEU A 57 3.51 -10.51 -12.70
N ASP A 58 3.67 -11.59 -13.47
CA ASP A 58 2.70 -12.00 -14.47
C ASP A 58 1.45 -12.59 -13.81
N ASP A 59 0.26 -12.11 -14.21
CA ASP A 59 -1.05 -12.57 -13.70
C ASP A 59 -1.30 -14.07 -13.91
N SER A 60 -0.58 -14.72 -14.83
CA SER A 60 -0.67 -16.18 -15.03
C SER A 60 -0.15 -16.97 -13.82
N LEU A 61 0.66 -16.34 -12.96
CA LEU A 61 1.20 -16.90 -11.74
C LEU A 61 0.59 -16.17 -10.53
N LEU A 62 -0.70 -16.35 -10.29
CA LEU A 62 -1.37 -15.90 -9.07
C LEU A 62 -0.67 -16.48 -7.83
N LYS A 63 0.22 -15.70 -7.22
CA LYS A 63 0.82 -16.01 -5.92
C LYS A 63 -0.10 -15.49 -4.81
N ASN A 64 0.01 -16.11 -3.63
CA ASN A 64 -0.57 -15.51 -2.42
C ASN A 64 0.10 -14.14 -2.21
N SER A 65 -0.73 -13.10 -2.12
CA SER A 65 -0.25 -11.75 -1.81
C SER A 65 -0.08 -11.64 -0.31
N ASP A 66 1.10 -11.22 0.14
CA ASP A 66 1.35 -10.94 1.55
C ASP A 66 0.61 -9.66 1.97
N ILE A 67 0.56 -8.67 1.06
CA ILE A 67 -0.04 -7.34 1.29
C ILE A 67 -0.99 -6.99 0.14
N ILE A 68 -2.10 -6.34 0.47
CA ILE A 68 -3.07 -5.81 -0.51
C ILE A 68 -3.24 -4.31 -0.28
N ILE A 69 -2.79 -3.51 -1.25
CA ILE A 69 -2.91 -2.05 -1.25
C ILE A 69 -4.30 -1.66 -1.78
N PRO A 70 -5.07 -0.84 -1.04
CA PRO A 70 -6.35 -0.33 -1.51
C PRO A 70 -6.22 0.59 -2.72
N PRO A 71 -7.31 0.84 -3.46
CA PRO A 71 -7.27 1.73 -4.60
C PRO A 71 -7.11 3.19 -4.16
N GLU A 72 -6.57 4.03 -5.06
CA GLU A 72 -6.27 5.45 -4.77
C GLU A 72 -7.51 6.34 -4.60
N ASP A 73 -8.70 5.82 -4.92
CA ASP A 73 -10.00 6.47 -4.76
C ASP A 73 -10.79 5.96 -3.54
N ILE A 74 -10.13 5.22 -2.63
CA ILE A 74 -10.73 4.74 -1.39
C ILE A 74 -11.28 5.90 -0.54
N ARG A 75 -12.45 5.69 0.08
CA ARG A 75 -13.04 6.68 0.99
C ARG A 75 -12.40 6.63 2.37
N LEU A 76 -12.38 7.75 3.09
CA LEU A 76 -11.83 7.81 4.46
C LEU A 76 -12.41 6.73 5.39
N ASP A 77 -13.73 6.49 5.36
CA ASP A 77 -14.38 5.44 6.16
C ASP A 77 -13.85 4.03 5.88
N GLU A 78 -13.43 3.77 4.64
CA GLU A 78 -12.86 2.49 4.23
C GLU A 78 -11.37 2.45 4.54
N ALA A 79 -10.64 3.53 4.29
CA ALA A 79 -9.24 3.68 4.66
C ALA A 79 -9.03 3.45 6.16
N LYS A 80 -9.93 3.96 7.01
CA LYS A 80 -9.94 3.69 8.45
C LYS A 80 -10.06 2.21 8.80
N LYS A 81 -10.71 1.39 7.99
CA LYS A 81 -10.80 -0.05 8.25
C LYS A 81 -9.52 -0.80 7.90
N ILE A 82 -8.68 -0.18 7.06
CA ILE A 82 -7.46 -0.79 6.52
C ILE A 82 -6.22 -0.30 7.28
N PHE A 83 -6.13 1.01 7.52
CA PHE A 83 -4.96 1.66 8.10
C PHE A 83 -5.09 2.03 9.58
N MET A 84 -6.16 1.66 10.28
CA MET A 84 -6.26 1.95 11.72
C MET A 84 -5.44 0.93 12.53
N GLY A 85 -4.46 1.41 13.29
CA GLY A 85 -3.55 0.58 14.08
C GLY A 85 -2.16 0.52 13.48
N GLU A 86 -1.79 -0.62 12.90
CA GLU A 86 -0.42 -0.91 12.42
C GLU A 86 -0.21 -0.67 10.91
N GLY A 87 -1.25 -0.25 10.18
CA GLY A 87 -1.17 -0.12 8.72
C GLY A 87 -1.30 -1.46 7.98
N ILE A 88 -0.79 -1.53 6.75
CA ILE A 88 -0.80 -2.73 5.90
C ILE A 88 0.59 -3.34 5.70
N PHE A 89 1.66 -2.60 6.01
CA PHE A 89 3.04 -3.09 5.93
C PHE A 89 3.54 -3.52 7.31
N PRO A 90 4.32 -4.62 7.40
CA PRO A 90 4.92 -5.03 8.66
C PRO A 90 6.13 -4.15 9.03
N ASP A 91 6.33 -3.96 10.34
CA ASP A 91 7.50 -3.32 10.95
C ASP A 91 8.78 -4.19 10.91
#